data_AF-A0A520X383-F1
#
_entry.id   AF-A0A520X383-F1
#
_cell.length_a   1.000
_cell.length_b   1.000
_cell.length_c   1.000
_cell.angle_alpha   90.00
_cell.angle_beta   90.00
_cell.angle_gamma   90.00
#
_symmetry.space_group_name_H-M   'P 1'
#
loop_
_entity.id
_entity.type
_entity.pdbx_description
1 polymer ?
#
loop_
_entity_poly.entity_id
_entity_poly.type
_entity_poly.pdbx_seq_one_letter_code
_entity_poly.pdbx_strand_id
1 'polypeptide(L)'
;MKFIYQGLLLTAALMLTACGGGAGSSGATAPNPTAVCDPADPSTYAECGTVLVALTDADGDFVNYTVDVLSLELEMANGRVVETLPRSTRINFTDYVDLTELVTAATVPPGTYVAGTIRLDYSSAEVYVEAADVSKEAIVKDMDGNVLTETELKIHLSNRDRLIVTRGRPALLQLDFDLEASHTVDIAPTPADALSEQFILAEVVPVDEKDIRVRGPLISVSEDAMSYNVAIRPFHDLQGDFGRVTVYVTDDTEFEVNEDVYTGIDGLRALNAAGPGTPTVAAGTLDVANREFTADIVLAGSSVPGIERDAVVGNVIKRDGNFLTIRGATIIPSDRRAHFHDDVVVEVGPDTKVFRDGDRQSDFSIDAISIGQRVTVRGSQPTPSMGANAPQVLFDATQGSVRMHLTHLTGVVNTVMTGQTDITLHSIDRRRVGIFDFTGTGMSADLDADPDNYEVETGSLRLADFAEGKPISAKGFPNAFGMAPPDFNGRTVIDYTGVRSALGIGWGAEGTTAPYSRIGPDGIALDNDNANIAVRHYIKQGPILIDLTQLDSDTVIVPSDRGRSVFYIKTADSLRMYSDFTDFADDLTASLDGSTAARSMHARGSYEADTNVFSANKIGVYLLEPEI
;
A
#
# COMPACT_ATOMS: atom_id res chain seq x y z
N MET A 1 32.29 52.62 -71.97
CA MET A 1 32.61 52.19 -73.35
C MET A 1 33.55 50.98 -73.23
N LYS A 2 33.14 49.84 -73.80
CA LYS A 2 33.90 48.66 -74.29
C LYS A 2 35.43 48.65 -74.04
N PHE A 3 36.13 47.55 -73.74
CA PHE A 3 35.88 46.11 -73.62
C PHE A 3 37.25 45.46 -73.24
N ILE A 4 37.23 44.39 -72.44
CA ILE A 4 37.93 43.08 -72.57
C ILE A 4 39.42 43.02 -73.06
N TYR A 5 40.30 42.29 -72.34
CA TYR A 5 40.76 40.90 -72.65
C TYR A 5 42.07 40.49 -71.94
N GLN A 6 42.02 39.26 -71.37
CA GLN A 6 43.03 38.17 -71.30
C GLN A 6 44.52 38.55 -71.22
N GLY A 7 45.35 38.01 -70.33
CA GLY A 7 45.33 36.72 -69.61
C GLY A 7 46.80 36.26 -69.51
N LEU A 8 47.16 35.44 -68.51
CA LEU A 8 48.10 34.30 -68.63
C LEU A 8 48.29 33.66 -67.24
N LEU A 9 48.15 32.33 -67.21
CA LEU A 9 48.54 31.47 -66.10
C LEU A 9 50.06 31.49 -65.88
N LEU A 10 50.50 31.40 -64.62
CA LEU A 10 51.66 30.59 -64.27
C LEU A 10 51.50 30.00 -62.86
N THR A 11 51.47 28.67 -62.80
CA THR A 11 51.57 27.79 -61.64
C THR A 11 52.93 27.91 -60.94
N ALA A 12 52.96 27.90 -59.59
CA ALA A 12 53.67 26.88 -58.79
C ALA A 12 53.80 27.22 -57.29
N ALA A 13 53.62 26.16 -56.50
CA ALA A 13 54.25 25.84 -55.20
C ALA A 13 53.72 26.48 -53.91
N LEU A 14 53.00 25.63 -53.16
CA LEU A 14 52.74 25.69 -51.72
C LEU A 14 54.04 25.81 -50.90
N MET A 15 53.98 26.63 -49.85
CA MET A 15 54.67 26.41 -48.58
C MET A 15 53.70 26.75 -47.44
N LEU A 16 53.41 25.76 -46.60
CA LEU A 16 52.62 25.89 -45.38
C LEU A 16 53.35 26.77 -44.37
N THR A 17 52.70 27.83 -43.88
CA THR A 17 52.72 28.28 -42.48
C THR A 17 51.58 29.28 -42.29
N ALA A 18 50.52 28.86 -41.60
CA ALA A 18 49.48 29.77 -41.14
C ALA A 18 49.17 29.47 -39.67
N CYS A 19 49.74 30.30 -38.82
CA CYS A 19 49.21 30.59 -37.49
C CYS A 19 47.91 31.38 -37.73
N GLY A 20 46.77 30.71 -37.61
CA GLY A 20 45.45 31.28 -37.85
C GLY A 20 44.79 31.67 -36.53
N GLY A 21 44.71 32.97 -36.26
CA GLY A 21 43.79 33.52 -35.28
C GLY A 21 42.35 33.29 -35.72
N GLY A 22 41.54 32.74 -34.81
CA GLY A 22 40.11 32.55 -34.97
C GLY A 22 39.35 33.53 -34.08
N ALA A 23 38.49 34.31 -34.72
CA ALA A 23 37.66 35.36 -34.14
C ALA A 23 36.76 34.86 -33.01
N GLY A 24 36.53 35.74 -32.03
CA GLY A 24 35.57 35.52 -30.97
C GLY A 24 34.17 35.35 -31.53
N SER A 25 33.56 34.21 -31.22
CA SER A 25 32.17 34.19 -30.82
C SER A 25 32.19 34.01 -29.31
N SER A 26 31.75 35.05 -28.61
CA SER A 26 31.35 34.94 -27.21
C SER A 26 30.23 33.91 -27.15
N GLY A 27 30.60 32.65 -26.95
CA GLY A 27 29.69 31.66 -26.43
C GLY A 27 29.17 32.25 -25.12
N ALA A 28 27.91 32.64 -25.11
CA ALA A 28 27.18 32.77 -23.87
C ALA A 28 27.26 31.38 -23.23
N THR A 29 28.21 31.19 -22.32
CA THR A 29 28.05 30.20 -21.27
C THR A 29 26.82 30.64 -20.52
N ALA A 30 25.66 30.11 -20.92
CA ALA A 30 24.56 29.97 -19.99
C ALA A 30 25.19 29.29 -18.77
N PRO A 31 25.19 29.91 -17.59
CA PRO A 31 25.56 29.17 -16.41
C PRO A 31 24.54 28.04 -16.31
N ASN A 32 24.99 26.79 -16.41
CA ASN A 32 24.22 25.72 -15.81
C ASN A 32 23.96 26.19 -14.37
N PRO A 33 22.71 26.38 -13.92
CA PRO A 33 22.49 26.49 -12.50
C PRO A 33 22.72 25.08 -11.97
N THR A 34 23.98 24.73 -11.71
CA THR A 34 24.29 23.68 -10.76
C THR A 34 23.57 24.11 -9.50
N ALA A 35 22.46 23.44 -9.16
CA ALA A 35 21.83 23.65 -7.88
C ALA A 35 22.94 23.58 -6.83
N VAL A 36 23.02 24.57 -5.94
CA VAL A 36 24.05 24.62 -4.89
C VAL A 36 23.98 23.35 -4.01
N CYS A 37 22.83 22.67 -4.03
CA CYS A 37 22.63 21.35 -3.45
C CYS A 37 23.25 20.22 -4.29
N ASP A 38 24.17 19.50 -3.65
CA ASP A 38 24.63 18.16 -4.03
C ASP A 38 24.23 17.16 -2.94
N PRO A 39 23.23 16.28 -3.21
CA PRO A 39 22.82 15.23 -2.27
C PRO A 39 23.95 14.28 -1.82
N ALA A 40 25.04 14.19 -2.57
CA ALA A 40 26.20 13.39 -2.21
C ALA A 40 27.20 14.13 -1.29
N ASP A 41 27.03 15.45 -1.09
CA ASP A 41 27.88 16.29 -0.25
C ASP A 41 27.08 16.89 0.92
N PRO A 42 27.23 16.35 2.15
CA PRO A 42 26.58 16.85 3.36
C PRO A 42 26.81 18.33 3.65
N SER A 43 27.91 18.92 3.18
CA SER A 43 28.20 20.33 3.39
C SER A 43 27.22 21.25 2.64
N THR A 44 26.52 20.71 1.64
CA THR A 44 25.54 21.44 0.83
C THR A 44 24.08 21.21 1.27
N TYR A 45 23.83 20.38 2.28
CA TYR A 45 22.46 20.01 2.69
C TYR A 45 21.58 21.21 3.07
N ALA A 46 22.17 22.30 3.59
CA ALA A 46 21.44 23.54 3.88
C ALA A 46 20.82 24.18 2.63
N GLU A 47 21.34 23.84 1.45
CA GLU A 47 20.89 24.33 0.16
C GLU A 47 19.91 23.37 -0.53
N CYS A 48 19.68 22.18 0.06
CA CYS A 48 18.80 21.13 -0.43
C CYS A 48 17.38 21.26 0.13
N GLY A 49 16.44 20.55 -0.51
CA GLY A 49 15.13 20.27 0.05
C GLY A 49 15.01 18.80 0.48
N THR A 50 13.83 18.43 0.95
CA THR A 50 13.53 17.06 1.40
C THR A 50 12.30 16.54 0.68
N VAL A 51 12.34 15.29 0.22
CA VAL A 51 11.18 14.54 -0.26
C VAL A 51 10.95 13.36 0.68
N LEU A 52 9.81 13.36 1.36
CA LEU A 52 9.26 12.22 2.06
C LEU A 52 8.64 11.30 1.02
N VAL A 53 9.22 10.12 0.82
CA VAL A 53 8.64 9.09 -0.04
C VAL A 53 7.92 8.09 0.84
N ALA A 54 6.65 7.88 0.57
CA ALA A 54 5.81 6.92 1.23
C ALA A 54 5.27 5.88 0.24
N LEU A 55 5.09 4.64 0.70
CA LEU A 55 4.54 3.56 -0.11
C LEU A 55 3.22 3.09 0.46
N THR A 56 2.29 2.79 -0.43
CA THR A 56 1.02 2.17 -0.09
C THR A 56 0.58 1.20 -1.18
N ASP A 57 -0.37 0.36 -0.84
CA ASP A 57 -1.04 -0.52 -1.80
C ASP A 57 -2.55 -0.45 -1.60
N ALA A 58 -3.32 -0.93 -2.56
CA ALA A 58 -4.77 -1.07 -2.42
C ALA A 58 -5.14 -2.53 -2.11
N ASP A 59 -6.38 -2.75 -1.68
CA ASP A 59 -6.85 -4.11 -1.45
C ASP A 59 -6.80 -4.92 -2.75
N GLY A 60 -6.59 -6.24 -2.65
CA GLY A 60 -6.40 -7.11 -3.81
C GLY A 60 -6.42 -8.59 -3.44
N ASP A 61 -6.17 -9.44 -4.43
CA ASP A 61 -6.33 -10.91 -4.30
C ASP A 61 -5.06 -11.62 -3.80
N PHE A 62 -4.00 -10.85 -3.52
CA PHE A 62 -2.74 -11.36 -2.99
C PHE A 62 -2.81 -11.48 -1.47
N VAL A 63 -2.43 -12.64 -0.94
CA VAL A 63 -2.22 -12.83 0.50
C VAL A 63 -0.79 -12.49 0.91
N ASN A 64 0.16 -12.59 -0.03
CA ASN A 64 1.53 -12.12 0.12
C ASN A 64 2.08 -11.64 -1.22
N TYR A 65 2.75 -10.49 -1.25
CA TYR A 65 3.43 -10.00 -2.45
C TYR A 65 4.73 -9.34 -2.02
N THR A 66 5.77 -10.17 -1.87
CA THR A 66 7.08 -9.72 -1.43
C THR A 66 8.04 -9.62 -2.60
N VAL A 67 8.61 -8.43 -2.83
CA VAL A 67 9.62 -8.17 -3.88
C VAL A 67 10.74 -7.29 -3.34
N ASP A 68 11.89 -7.28 -4.00
CA ASP A 68 12.97 -6.36 -3.67
C ASP A 68 12.86 -5.11 -4.55
N VAL A 69 12.80 -3.92 -3.93
CA VAL A 69 12.93 -2.63 -4.61
C VAL A 69 14.39 -2.27 -4.65
N LEU A 70 14.96 -2.14 -5.86
CA LEU A 70 16.38 -1.91 -6.08
C LEU A 70 16.75 -0.42 -6.05
N SER A 71 15.91 0.44 -6.65
CA SER A 71 16.15 1.88 -6.79
C SER A 71 14.85 2.65 -6.92
N LEU A 72 14.86 3.94 -6.54
CA LEU A 72 13.78 4.88 -6.79
C LEU A 72 14.35 6.22 -7.22
N GLU A 73 14.31 6.47 -8.52
CA GLU A 73 14.83 7.68 -9.13
C GLU A 73 13.72 8.68 -9.42
N LEU A 74 13.97 9.97 -9.18
CA LEU A 74 13.08 11.06 -9.57
C LEU A 74 13.76 11.96 -10.61
N GLU A 75 13.01 12.29 -11.67
CA GLU A 75 13.45 13.15 -12.76
C GLU A 75 12.91 14.58 -12.60
N MET A 76 13.81 15.54 -12.64
CA MET A 76 13.52 16.97 -12.64
C MET A 76 13.13 17.46 -14.05
N ALA A 77 12.35 18.52 -14.15
CA ALA A 77 11.92 19.13 -15.41
C ALA A 77 13.08 19.60 -16.33
N ASN A 78 14.31 19.69 -15.79
CA ASN A 78 15.52 20.02 -16.54
C ASN A 78 16.30 18.77 -17.00
N GLY A 79 15.75 17.57 -16.81
CA GLY A 79 16.36 16.27 -17.14
C GLY A 79 17.35 15.73 -16.10
N ARG A 80 17.53 16.39 -14.95
CA ARG A 80 18.38 15.87 -13.87
C ARG A 80 17.65 14.74 -13.14
N VAL A 81 18.30 13.59 -13.01
CA VAL A 81 17.81 12.44 -12.24
C VAL A 81 18.47 12.40 -10.85
N VAL A 82 17.73 12.00 -9.83
CA VAL A 82 18.17 11.89 -8.44
C VAL A 82 17.68 10.58 -7.85
N GLU A 83 18.60 9.76 -7.34
CA GLU A 83 18.27 8.58 -6.53
C GLU A 83 17.73 9.02 -5.17
N THR A 84 16.60 8.45 -4.75
CA THR A 84 15.93 8.76 -3.49
C THR A 84 15.89 7.58 -2.54
N LEU A 85 16.10 6.36 -3.05
CA LEU A 85 16.23 5.15 -2.26
C LEU A 85 17.73 4.85 -2.07
N PRO A 86 18.29 4.99 -0.86
CA PRO A 86 19.72 4.87 -0.66
C PRO A 86 20.25 3.45 -0.86
N ARG A 87 19.37 2.42 -0.76
CA ARG A 87 19.72 1.00 -0.74
C ARG A 87 18.52 0.17 -1.19
N SER A 88 18.80 -0.99 -1.77
CA SER A 88 17.75 -1.99 -2.05
C SER A 88 17.04 -2.40 -0.76
N THR A 89 15.71 -2.51 -0.81
CA THR A 89 14.87 -2.93 0.32
C THR A 89 13.86 -3.99 -0.11
N ARG A 90 13.52 -4.91 0.79
CA ARG A 90 12.48 -5.93 0.56
C ARG A 90 11.16 -5.46 1.13
N ILE A 91 10.11 -5.54 0.32
CA ILE A 91 8.78 -5.00 0.64
C ILE A 91 7.74 -6.08 0.41
N ASN A 92 6.87 -6.29 1.40
CA ASN A 92 5.62 -7.01 1.20
C ASN A 92 4.46 -6.02 1.02
N PHE A 93 3.94 -5.85 -0.20
CA PHE A 93 2.92 -4.85 -0.51
C PHE A 93 1.59 -5.10 0.23
N THR A 94 1.28 -6.35 0.56
CA THR A 94 0.02 -6.70 1.25
C THR A 94 -0.04 -6.17 2.70
N ASP A 95 1.10 -5.75 3.27
CA ASP A 95 1.16 -5.09 4.57
C ASP A 95 0.68 -3.62 4.53
N TYR A 96 0.56 -3.03 3.33
CA TYR A 96 0.32 -1.58 3.13
C TYR A 96 -1.05 -1.25 2.54
N VAL A 97 -1.98 -2.20 2.64
CA VAL A 97 -3.37 -1.97 2.23
C VAL A 97 -4.09 -1.06 3.23
N ASP A 98 -3.88 -1.26 4.53
CA ASP A 98 -4.54 -0.49 5.60
C ASP A 98 -3.67 0.64 6.18
N LEU A 99 -2.40 0.73 5.76
CA LEU A 99 -1.45 1.74 6.23
C LEU A 99 -0.50 2.19 5.11
N THR A 100 0.18 3.30 5.32
CA THR A 100 1.20 3.85 4.43
C THR A 100 2.57 3.84 5.15
N GLU A 101 3.61 3.28 4.54
CA GLU A 101 4.96 3.29 5.14
C GLU A 101 5.76 4.49 4.63
N LEU A 102 6.33 5.28 5.55
CA LEU A 102 7.35 6.27 5.19
C LEU A 102 8.69 5.56 4.94
N VAL A 103 9.13 5.52 3.68
CA VAL A 103 10.30 4.75 3.26
C VAL A 103 11.60 5.55 3.35
N THR A 104 11.57 6.81 2.95
CA THR A 104 12.77 7.65 2.93
C THR A 104 12.41 9.13 3.05
N ALA A 105 13.26 9.89 3.72
CA ALA A 105 13.30 11.34 3.71
C ALA A 105 14.53 11.78 2.91
N ALA A 106 14.41 11.72 1.58
CA ALA A 106 15.51 11.96 0.66
C ALA A 106 15.90 13.44 0.64
N THR A 107 17.20 13.70 0.77
CA THR A 107 17.76 15.04 0.55
C THR A 107 17.96 15.25 -0.94
N VAL A 108 17.25 16.20 -1.54
CA VAL A 108 17.26 16.38 -3.00
C VAL A 108 17.38 17.86 -3.39
N PRO A 109 17.85 18.16 -4.61
CA PRO A 109 17.91 19.53 -5.12
C PRO A 109 16.52 20.18 -5.19
N PRO A 110 16.37 21.45 -4.77
CA PRO A 110 15.13 22.18 -4.98
C PRO A 110 14.80 22.30 -6.46
N GLY A 111 13.53 22.16 -6.81
CA GLY A 111 13.06 22.26 -8.19
C GLY A 111 11.75 21.53 -8.42
N THR A 112 11.36 21.41 -9.69
CA THR A 112 10.16 20.68 -10.08
C THR A 112 10.52 19.32 -10.65
N TYR A 113 9.98 18.28 -10.04
CA TYR A 113 10.06 16.90 -10.50
C TYR A 113 8.82 16.56 -11.33
N VAL A 114 9.03 15.80 -12.41
CA VAL A 114 8.03 15.55 -13.46
C VAL A 114 7.82 14.07 -13.76
N ALA A 115 8.79 13.22 -13.42
CA ALA A 115 8.69 11.78 -13.58
C ALA A 115 9.56 11.08 -12.52
N GLY A 116 9.51 9.76 -12.51
CA GLY A 116 10.45 8.94 -11.78
C GLY A 116 10.47 7.52 -12.35
N THR A 117 11.32 6.70 -11.77
CA THR A 117 11.51 5.31 -12.15
C THR A 117 11.75 4.50 -10.88
N ILE A 118 11.08 3.35 -10.75
CA ILE A 118 11.40 2.36 -9.74
C ILE A 118 11.89 1.08 -10.43
N ARG A 119 12.88 0.42 -9.84
CA ARG A 119 13.35 -0.90 -10.29
C ARG A 119 13.00 -1.96 -9.27
N LEU A 120 12.40 -3.05 -9.72
CA LEU A 120 11.97 -4.18 -8.91
C LEU A 120 12.71 -5.44 -9.33
N ASP A 121 13.07 -6.26 -8.35
CA ASP A 121 13.65 -7.59 -8.54
C ASP A 121 12.68 -8.66 -7.99
N TYR A 122 12.23 -9.51 -8.90
CA TYR A 122 11.33 -10.63 -8.70
C TYR A 122 12.07 -11.97 -8.55
N SER A 123 13.41 -12.01 -8.71
CA SER A 123 14.19 -13.25 -8.68
C SER A 123 14.10 -14.03 -7.37
N SER A 124 13.79 -13.34 -6.27
CA SER A 124 13.54 -13.90 -4.95
C SER A 124 12.16 -13.55 -4.40
N ALA A 125 11.21 -13.19 -5.28
CA ALA A 125 9.88 -12.80 -4.85
C ALA A 125 9.12 -13.96 -4.19
N GLU A 126 8.32 -13.63 -3.19
CA GLU A 126 7.34 -14.55 -2.58
C GLU A 126 5.96 -14.00 -2.90
N VAL A 127 5.28 -14.57 -3.88
CA VAL A 127 3.94 -14.11 -4.29
C VAL A 127 2.94 -15.24 -4.11
N TYR A 128 1.91 -14.97 -3.33
CA TYR A 128 0.86 -15.94 -2.98
C TYR A 128 -0.51 -15.29 -3.12
N VAL A 129 -1.44 -16.06 -3.66
CA VAL A 129 -2.86 -15.70 -3.82
C VAL A 129 -3.74 -16.66 -3.04
N GLU A 130 -4.91 -16.20 -2.61
CA GLU A 130 -5.89 -17.09 -1.98
C GLU A 130 -6.54 -17.97 -3.06
N ALA A 131 -6.44 -19.30 -2.93
CA ALA A 131 -7.11 -20.25 -3.82
C ALA A 131 -7.95 -21.22 -2.99
N ALA A 132 -9.25 -20.94 -2.90
CA ALA A 132 -10.15 -21.56 -1.93
C ALA A 132 -9.66 -21.32 -0.49
N ASP A 133 -9.40 -22.37 0.29
CA ASP A 133 -9.06 -22.28 1.72
C ASP A 133 -7.54 -22.38 2.00
N VAL A 134 -6.71 -22.30 0.95
CA VAL A 134 -5.25 -22.41 1.04
C VAL A 134 -4.54 -21.32 0.24
N SER A 135 -3.36 -20.93 0.70
CA SER A 135 -2.48 -20.05 -0.07
C SER A 135 -1.83 -20.81 -1.22
N LYS A 136 -1.85 -20.22 -2.42
CA LYS A 136 -1.25 -20.79 -3.62
C LYS A 136 -0.16 -19.87 -4.16
N GLU A 137 1.03 -20.43 -4.39
CA GLU A 137 2.15 -19.70 -5.00
C GLU A 137 1.78 -19.22 -6.40
N ALA A 138 2.19 -18.00 -6.73
CA ALA A 138 1.96 -17.36 -8.02
C ALA A 138 3.27 -16.88 -8.66
N ILE A 139 3.41 -17.07 -9.97
CA ILE A 139 4.53 -16.57 -10.77
C ILE A 139 4.10 -15.26 -11.44
N VAL A 140 4.87 -14.20 -11.22
CA VAL A 140 4.61 -12.90 -11.85
C VAL A 140 5.16 -12.89 -13.27
N LYS A 141 4.32 -12.50 -14.22
CA LYS A 141 4.61 -12.46 -15.65
C LYS A 141 4.26 -11.10 -16.23
N ASP A 142 4.91 -10.71 -17.33
CA ASP A 142 4.45 -9.57 -18.14
C ASP A 142 3.19 -9.94 -18.94
N MET A 143 2.64 -8.95 -19.64
CA MET A 143 1.43 -9.12 -20.46
C MET A 143 1.66 -9.98 -21.73
N ASP A 144 2.90 -10.32 -22.05
CA ASP A 144 3.29 -11.23 -23.12
C ASP A 144 3.48 -12.68 -22.60
N GLY A 145 3.32 -12.89 -21.29
CA GLY A 145 3.45 -14.18 -20.62
C GLY A 145 4.88 -14.56 -20.23
N ASN A 146 5.85 -13.66 -20.37
CA ASN A 146 7.23 -13.91 -19.92
C ASN A 146 7.34 -13.69 -18.41
N VAL A 147 8.08 -14.56 -17.73
CA VAL A 147 8.33 -14.44 -16.29
C VAL A 147 9.16 -13.18 -16.00
N LEU A 148 8.71 -12.37 -15.05
CA LEU A 148 9.46 -11.21 -14.59
C LEU A 148 10.66 -11.62 -13.75
N THR A 149 11.80 -10.99 -14.00
CA THR A 149 13.03 -11.16 -13.20
C THR A 149 13.44 -9.83 -12.62
N GLU A 150 13.89 -8.89 -13.44
CA GLU A 150 14.01 -7.48 -13.07
C GLU A 150 13.10 -6.67 -13.99
N THR A 151 12.39 -5.69 -13.43
CA THR A 151 11.57 -4.77 -14.23
C THR A 151 11.73 -3.33 -13.76
N GLU A 152 11.49 -2.42 -14.68
CA GLU A 152 11.50 -0.99 -14.46
C GLU A 152 10.07 -0.46 -14.62
N LEU A 153 9.52 0.12 -13.55
CA LEU A 153 8.20 0.74 -13.61
C LEU A 153 8.38 2.26 -13.68
N LYS A 154 7.79 2.86 -14.71
CA LYS A 154 7.76 4.32 -14.85
C LYS A 154 6.77 4.91 -13.85
N ILE A 155 7.23 5.94 -13.15
CA ILE A 155 6.43 6.74 -12.23
C ILE A 155 6.01 8.00 -12.94
N HIS A 156 4.71 8.20 -13.03
CA HIS A 156 4.13 9.41 -13.59
C HIS A 156 3.59 10.29 -12.46
N LEU A 157 4.03 11.55 -12.44
CA LEU A 157 3.59 12.54 -11.45
C LEU A 157 2.47 13.39 -12.03
N SER A 158 1.37 13.53 -11.29
CA SER A 158 0.21 14.32 -11.72
C SER A 158 0.59 15.77 -12.07
N ASN A 159 0.12 16.25 -13.22
CA ASN A 159 0.33 17.63 -13.66
C ASN A 159 -0.39 18.66 -12.75
N ARG A 160 -1.40 18.23 -11.99
CA ARG A 160 -2.13 19.07 -11.02
C ARG A 160 -1.31 19.35 -9.76
N ASP A 161 -0.52 18.38 -9.32
CA ASP A 161 0.31 18.46 -8.12
C ASP A 161 1.76 18.17 -8.50
N ARG A 162 2.35 19.07 -9.29
CA ARG A 162 3.79 19.00 -9.61
C ARG A 162 4.56 18.83 -8.31
N LEU A 163 5.43 17.83 -8.22
CA LEU A 163 6.29 17.64 -7.06
C LEU A 163 7.33 18.78 -7.04
N ILE A 164 7.00 19.83 -6.30
CA ILE A 164 7.83 21.02 -6.13
C ILE A 164 8.57 20.91 -4.80
N VAL A 165 9.89 20.78 -4.90
CA VAL A 165 10.77 20.70 -3.75
C VAL A 165 11.34 22.08 -3.45
N THR A 166 11.20 22.52 -2.20
CA THR A 166 11.76 23.77 -1.69
C THR A 166 12.63 23.49 -0.46
N ARG A 167 13.44 24.47 -0.05
CA ARG A 167 14.28 24.36 1.15
C ARG A 167 13.44 24.52 2.41
N GLY A 168 13.76 23.74 3.44
CA GLY A 168 13.19 23.88 4.79
C GLY A 168 11.73 23.44 4.94
N ARG A 169 11.06 23.01 3.86
CA ARG A 169 9.72 22.40 3.91
C ARG A 169 9.73 21.09 3.11
N PRO A 170 9.56 19.93 3.77
CA PRO A 170 9.50 18.65 3.06
C PRO A 170 8.33 18.60 2.06
N ALA A 171 8.59 18.03 0.89
CA ALA A 171 7.55 17.57 -0.02
C ALA A 171 7.17 16.13 0.33
N LEU A 172 5.93 15.73 0.03
CA LEU A 172 5.46 14.35 0.17
C LEU A 172 5.29 13.76 -1.23
N LEU A 173 5.71 12.51 -1.41
CA LEU A 173 5.46 11.69 -2.57
C LEU A 173 4.98 10.33 -2.09
N GLN A 174 3.72 10.01 -2.32
CA GLN A 174 3.17 8.69 -2.07
C GLN A 174 3.12 7.90 -3.38
N LEU A 175 3.65 6.68 -3.37
CA LEU A 175 3.53 5.74 -4.48
C LEU A 175 2.49 4.69 -4.13
N ASP A 176 1.49 4.56 -5.00
CA ASP A 176 0.41 3.58 -4.91
C ASP A 176 0.61 2.51 -5.98
N PHE A 177 0.94 1.29 -5.54
CA PHE A 177 1.16 0.15 -6.43
C PHE A 177 -0.14 -0.43 -6.98
N ASP A 178 -1.25 -0.29 -6.24
CA ASP A 178 -2.57 -0.83 -6.53
C ASP A 178 -2.49 -2.20 -7.22
N LEU A 179 -2.06 -3.23 -6.46
CA LEU A 179 -1.80 -4.56 -7.01
C LEU A 179 -3.00 -5.15 -7.74
N GLU A 180 -4.22 -4.90 -7.27
CA GLU A 180 -5.46 -5.32 -7.93
C GLU A 180 -5.67 -4.60 -9.27
N ALA A 181 -5.36 -3.31 -9.38
CA ALA A 181 -5.45 -2.60 -10.66
C ALA A 181 -4.39 -3.10 -11.66
N SER A 182 -3.17 -3.34 -11.18
CA SER A 182 -2.00 -3.64 -12.01
C SER A 182 -1.82 -5.11 -12.38
N HIS A 183 -2.60 -6.04 -11.80
CA HIS A 183 -2.48 -7.46 -12.07
C HIS A 183 -3.79 -8.13 -12.54
N THR A 184 -3.63 -9.21 -13.31
CA THR A 184 -4.67 -10.22 -13.53
C THR A 184 -4.16 -11.57 -13.04
N VAL A 185 -4.93 -12.23 -12.17
CA VAL A 185 -4.55 -13.51 -11.58
C VAL A 185 -5.34 -14.65 -12.22
N ASP A 186 -4.63 -15.68 -12.70
CA ASP A 186 -5.18 -16.97 -13.08
C ASP A 186 -4.74 -18.04 -12.08
N ILE A 187 -5.70 -18.51 -11.28
CA ILE A 187 -5.47 -19.55 -10.26
C ILE A 187 -5.60 -20.98 -10.81
N ALA A 188 -5.92 -21.18 -12.09
CA ALA A 188 -6.03 -22.50 -12.68
C ALA A 188 -4.68 -23.27 -12.74
N PRO A 189 -3.56 -22.70 -13.25
CA PRO A 189 -2.26 -23.38 -13.26
C PRO A 189 -1.68 -23.50 -11.84
N THR A 190 -0.73 -24.43 -11.63
CA THR A 190 0.00 -24.58 -10.36
C THR A 190 1.51 -24.58 -10.64
N PRO A 191 2.28 -23.55 -10.25
CA PRO A 191 1.86 -22.30 -9.59
C PRO A 191 0.84 -21.48 -10.39
N ALA A 192 0.08 -20.60 -9.71
CA ALA A 192 -0.82 -19.65 -10.36
C ALA A 192 -0.04 -18.63 -11.21
N ASP A 193 -0.72 -17.96 -12.13
CA ASP A 193 -0.12 -16.90 -12.96
C ASP A 193 -0.64 -15.53 -12.53
N ALA A 194 0.26 -14.56 -12.34
CA ALA A 194 -0.08 -13.16 -12.06
C ALA A 194 0.50 -12.26 -13.17
N LEU A 195 -0.32 -11.88 -14.14
CA LEU A 195 0.09 -11.01 -15.26
C LEU A 195 0.08 -9.55 -14.82
N SER A 196 1.18 -8.82 -15.01
CA SER A 196 1.37 -7.43 -14.58
C SER A 196 1.39 -6.45 -15.75
N GLU A 197 0.63 -5.36 -15.64
CA GLU A 197 0.59 -4.23 -16.60
C GLU A 197 1.73 -3.21 -16.40
N GLN A 198 2.65 -3.44 -15.45
CA GLN A 198 3.91 -2.69 -15.23
C GLN A 198 3.79 -1.15 -15.19
N PHE A 199 3.02 -0.61 -14.24
CA PHE A 199 3.03 0.83 -13.94
C PHE A 199 2.81 1.09 -12.46
N ILE A 200 3.18 2.30 -12.00
CA ILE A 200 2.86 2.80 -10.66
C ILE A 200 2.25 4.19 -10.77
N LEU A 201 1.20 4.44 -10.00
CA LEU A 201 0.66 5.78 -9.84
C LEU A 201 1.35 6.48 -8.66
N ALA A 202 1.75 7.73 -8.87
CA ALA A 202 2.35 8.54 -7.82
C ALA A 202 1.56 9.83 -7.57
N GLU A 203 1.36 10.11 -6.28
CA GLU A 203 0.55 11.22 -5.81
C GLU A 203 1.33 12.06 -4.79
N VAL A 204 1.28 13.38 -4.92
CA VAL A 204 1.90 14.32 -3.95
C VAL A 204 0.98 14.61 -2.78
N VAL A 205 -0.32 14.32 -2.95
CA VAL A 205 -1.34 14.36 -1.91
C VAL A 205 -2.22 13.12 -2.11
N PRO A 206 -2.27 12.21 -1.13
CA PRO A 206 -3.02 10.96 -1.24
C PRO A 206 -4.51 11.21 -1.54
N VAL A 207 -5.10 10.39 -2.39
CA VAL A 207 -6.56 10.29 -2.56
C VAL A 207 -7.21 9.63 -1.34
N ASP A 208 -6.48 8.73 -0.68
CA ASP A 208 -6.92 8.01 0.52
C ASP A 208 -6.05 8.38 1.73
N GLU A 209 -6.68 8.78 2.83
CA GLU A 209 -6.02 8.92 4.13
C GLU A 209 -5.94 7.52 4.77
N LYS A 210 -4.70 7.11 5.10
CA LYS A 210 -4.36 5.92 5.87
C LYS A 210 -3.41 6.31 6.99
N ASP A 211 -3.35 5.49 8.03
CA ASP A 211 -2.33 5.67 9.07
C ASP A 211 -0.95 5.54 8.43
N ILE A 212 -0.07 6.48 8.74
CA ILE A 212 1.32 6.45 8.34
C ILE A 212 2.14 5.74 9.41
N ARG A 213 3.04 4.87 8.96
CA ARG A 213 4.02 4.21 9.81
C ARG A 213 5.42 4.73 9.54
N VAL A 214 6.13 5.05 10.61
CA VAL A 214 7.51 5.53 10.62
C VAL A 214 8.34 4.59 11.49
N ARG A 215 9.47 4.14 10.96
CA ARG A 215 10.34 3.17 11.65
C ARG A 215 11.79 3.62 11.69
N GLY A 216 12.49 3.24 12.75
CA GLY A 216 13.94 3.30 12.85
C GLY A 216 14.47 3.70 14.23
N PRO A 217 15.80 3.77 14.39
CA PRO A 217 16.41 4.06 15.68
C PRO A 217 16.18 5.51 16.11
N LEU A 218 15.95 5.68 17.40
CA LEU A 218 15.85 6.95 18.10
C LEU A 218 17.15 7.75 17.96
N ILE A 219 17.04 9.04 17.63
CA ILE A 219 18.15 9.99 17.60
C ILE A 219 18.17 10.81 18.89
N SER A 220 17.04 11.44 19.20
CA SER A 220 16.88 12.37 20.32
C SER A 220 15.42 12.54 20.69
N VAL A 221 15.16 12.94 21.93
CA VAL A 221 13.83 13.28 22.45
C VAL A 221 13.80 14.76 22.86
N SER A 222 12.66 15.41 22.65
CA SER A 222 12.36 16.74 23.17
C SER A 222 11.03 16.69 23.93
N GLU A 223 11.11 16.69 25.27
CA GLU A 223 9.93 16.77 26.15
C GLU A 223 9.17 18.09 25.97
N ASP A 224 9.89 19.21 25.87
CA ASP A 224 9.28 20.55 25.70
C ASP A 224 8.52 20.67 24.37
N ALA A 225 9.01 20.02 23.31
CA ALA A 225 8.38 20.06 21.99
C ALA A 225 7.44 18.87 21.74
N MET A 226 7.19 18.02 22.75
CA MET A 226 6.39 16.80 22.64
C MET A 226 6.72 15.98 21.38
N SER A 227 8.00 15.73 21.16
CA SER A 227 8.48 15.06 19.94
C SER A 227 9.78 14.30 20.13
N TYR A 228 10.09 13.44 19.18
CA TYR A 228 11.38 12.77 19.08
C TYR A 228 11.81 12.63 17.61
N ASN A 229 13.11 12.49 17.38
CA ASN A 229 13.66 12.33 16.03
C ASN A 229 14.06 10.88 15.78
N VAL A 230 13.69 10.38 14.61
CA VAL A 230 13.98 9.02 14.16
C VAL A 230 14.90 9.08 12.96
N ALA A 231 15.90 8.19 12.90
CA ALA A 231 16.62 7.91 11.67
C ALA A 231 15.85 6.84 10.91
N ILE A 232 15.31 7.17 9.74
CA ILE A 232 14.39 6.28 9.02
C ILE A 232 15.11 4.97 8.67
N ARG A 233 14.43 3.86 8.96
CA ARG A 233 14.79 2.47 8.62
C ARG A 233 13.49 1.76 8.28
N PRO A 234 13.07 1.76 7.02
CA PRO A 234 11.78 1.22 6.67
C PRO A 234 11.79 -0.31 6.77
N PHE A 235 10.61 -0.90 6.84
CA PHE A 235 10.44 -2.36 6.82
C PHE A 235 11.22 -3.05 7.96
N HIS A 236 12.16 -3.92 7.60
CA HIS A 236 13.04 -4.67 8.48
C HIS A 236 14.53 -4.36 8.20
N ASP A 237 14.83 -3.21 7.58
CA ASP A 237 16.20 -2.82 7.27
C ASP A 237 16.99 -2.46 8.53
N LEU A 238 18.12 -3.12 8.73
CA LEU A 238 19.00 -2.90 9.89
C LEU A 238 20.07 -1.82 9.63
N GLN A 239 20.24 -1.37 8.37
CA GLN A 239 21.33 -0.50 7.96
C GLN A 239 20.91 0.49 6.86
N GLY A 240 21.66 1.57 6.70
CA GLY A 240 21.45 2.58 5.64
C GLY A 240 21.40 3.99 6.18
N ASP A 241 21.08 4.97 5.34
CA ASP A 241 20.65 6.29 5.79
C ASP A 241 19.48 6.73 4.90
N PHE A 242 18.26 6.44 5.36
CA PHE A 242 17.02 6.80 4.67
C PHE A 242 16.53 8.19 5.11
N GLY A 243 17.40 9.00 5.72
CA GLY A 243 17.03 10.31 6.23
C GLY A 243 16.42 10.25 7.63
N ARG A 244 15.76 11.36 8.00
CA ARG A 244 15.31 11.63 9.37
C ARG A 244 13.94 12.25 9.33
N VAL A 245 13.13 11.96 10.35
CA VAL A 245 11.83 12.58 10.53
C VAL A 245 11.59 12.86 12.01
N THR A 246 10.89 13.94 12.28
CA THR A 246 10.39 14.27 13.61
C THR A 246 9.02 13.63 13.78
N VAL A 247 8.87 12.86 14.85
CA VAL A 247 7.59 12.27 15.27
C VAL A 247 7.08 13.11 16.43
N TYR A 248 5.91 13.71 16.24
CA TYR A 248 5.19 14.43 17.29
C TYR A 248 4.29 13.47 18.05
N VAL A 249 4.03 13.78 19.31
CA VAL A 249 3.14 13.01 20.17
C VAL A 249 2.20 13.95 20.93
N THR A 250 1.10 13.42 21.38
CA THR A 250 0.08 14.12 22.17
C THR A 250 -0.04 13.50 23.56
N ASP A 251 -0.87 14.08 24.41
CA ASP A 251 -1.19 13.48 25.72
C ASP A 251 -1.93 12.14 25.60
N ASP A 252 -2.49 11.83 24.43
CA ASP A 252 -3.22 10.59 24.15
C ASP A 252 -2.36 9.52 23.45
N THR A 253 -1.16 9.86 22.97
CA THR A 253 -0.27 8.90 22.28
C THR A 253 0.08 7.74 23.21
N GLU A 254 -0.18 6.52 22.76
CA GLU A 254 0.16 5.30 23.47
C GLU A 254 1.62 4.91 23.23
N PHE A 255 2.31 4.47 24.28
CA PHE A 255 3.67 3.99 24.16
C PHE A 255 3.78 2.58 24.73
N GLU A 256 4.54 1.73 24.06
CA GLU A 256 5.05 0.48 24.60
C GLU A 256 6.58 0.54 24.50
N VAL A 257 7.27 0.71 25.63
CA VAL A 257 8.74 0.81 25.68
C VAL A 257 9.26 -0.36 26.49
N ASN A 258 9.96 -1.28 25.82
CA ASN A 258 10.47 -2.51 26.42
C ASN A 258 9.39 -3.34 27.13
N GLU A 259 8.21 -3.44 26.52
CA GLU A 259 7.02 -4.14 27.01
C GLU A 259 6.35 -3.53 28.25
N ASP A 260 6.67 -2.28 28.59
CA ASP A 260 5.96 -1.49 29.57
C ASP A 260 5.11 -0.41 28.86
N VAL A 261 3.88 -0.21 29.31
CA VAL A 261 2.92 0.72 28.68
C VAL A 261 3.00 2.10 29.34
N TYR A 262 3.01 3.15 28.51
CA TYR A 262 2.98 4.55 28.93
C TYR A 262 2.02 5.35 28.04
N THR A 263 1.77 6.61 28.39
CA THR A 263 0.96 7.52 27.58
C THR A 263 1.57 8.92 27.59
N GLY A 264 1.50 9.61 26.45
CA GLY A 264 1.96 10.98 26.27
C GLY A 264 3.38 11.25 26.78
N ILE A 265 3.52 12.28 27.62
CA ILE A 265 4.83 12.73 28.11
C ILE A 265 5.61 11.65 28.87
N ASP A 266 4.93 10.76 29.60
CA ASP A 266 5.61 9.70 30.35
C ASP A 266 6.22 8.65 29.41
N GLY A 267 5.59 8.42 28.25
CA GLY A 267 6.14 7.60 27.18
C GLY A 267 7.38 8.22 26.53
N LEU A 268 7.40 9.54 26.31
CA LEU A 268 8.61 10.24 25.84
C LEU A 268 9.75 10.14 26.85
N ARG A 269 9.47 10.23 28.16
CA ARG A 269 10.48 10.07 29.21
C ARG A 269 11.05 8.66 29.22
N ALA A 270 10.19 7.64 29.08
CA ALA A 270 10.62 6.25 28.96
C ALA A 270 11.50 6.04 27.72
N LEU A 271 11.11 6.64 26.58
CA LEU A 271 11.88 6.60 25.34
C LEU A 271 13.24 7.30 25.47
N ASN A 272 13.27 8.47 26.13
CA ASN A 272 14.52 9.21 26.40
C ASN A 272 15.45 8.40 27.32
N ALA A 273 14.89 7.69 28.30
CA ALA A 273 15.64 6.81 29.20
C ALA A 273 16.21 5.57 28.49
N ALA A 274 15.52 5.04 27.48
CA ALA A 274 16.03 3.95 26.64
C ALA A 274 17.27 4.37 25.82
N GLY A 275 17.32 5.65 25.42
CA GLY A 275 18.52 6.31 24.88
C GLY A 275 18.66 6.22 23.36
N PRO A 276 19.57 7.02 22.75
CA PRO A 276 19.79 7.03 21.31
C PRO A 276 20.18 5.65 20.77
N GLY A 277 19.65 5.29 19.60
CA GLY A 277 19.84 3.99 18.97
C GLY A 277 18.73 2.98 19.26
N THR A 278 17.88 3.21 20.27
CA THR A 278 16.72 2.35 20.55
C THR A 278 15.81 2.27 19.32
N PRO A 279 15.51 1.07 18.79
CA PRO A 279 14.57 0.91 17.68
C PRO A 279 13.19 1.43 18.04
N THR A 280 12.53 2.11 17.11
CA THR A 280 11.16 2.62 17.28
C THR A 280 10.29 2.31 16.07
N VAL A 281 9.00 2.14 16.31
CA VAL A 281 7.93 2.07 15.30
C VAL A 281 6.81 2.98 15.78
N ALA A 282 6.50 4.02 15.02
CA ALA A 282 5.36 4.87 15.25
C ALA A 282 4.30 4.65 14.18
N ALA A 283 3.04 4.62 14.57
CA ALA A 283 1.91 4.73 13.65
C ALA A 283 1.03 5.91 14.07
N GLY A 284 0.50 6.64 13.09
CA GLY A 284 -0.42 7.75 13.33
C GLY A 284 -0.71 8.52 12.06
N THR A 285 -1.00 9.80 12.17
CA THR A 285 -1.49 10.62 11.04
C THR A 285 -0.44 11.62 10.58
N LEU A 286 -0.48 11.95 9.28
CA LEU A 286 0.33 13.03 8.70
C LEU A 286 -0.58 14.19 8.31
N ASP A 287 -0.38 15.33 8.97
CA ASP A 287 -0.94 16.59 8.51
C ASP A 287 -0.23 16.96 7.21
N VAL A 288 -0.91 16.73 6.08
CA VAL A 288 -0.38 17.02 4.75
C VAL A 288 -0.09 18.51 4.60
N ALA A 289 -0.91 19.41 5.16
CA ALA A 289 -0.70 20.85 5.02
C ALA A 289 0.57 21.29 5.78
N ASN A 290 0.73 20.84 7.01
CA ASN A 290 1.85 21.23 7.87
C ASN A 290 3.10 20.33 7.72
N ARG A 291 2.97 19.19 7.04
CA ARG A 291 4.00 18.14 6.88
C ARG A 291 4.47 17.60 8.23
N GLU A 292 3.51 17.44 9.13
CA GLU A 292 3.74 17.07 10.52
C GLU A 292 3.16 15.68 10.79
N PHE A 293 4.01 14.75 11.19
CA PHE A 293 3.60 13.39 11.54
C PHE A 293 3.38 13.30 13.06
N THR A 294 2.15 12.98 13.46
CA THR A 294 1.76 12.81 14.87
C THR A 294 1.43 11.35 15.12
N ALA A 295 2.11 10.73 16.08
CA ALA A 295 1.90 9.33 16.42
C ALA A 295 0.68 9.16 17.34
N ASP A 296 -0.13 8.16 17.04
CA ASP A 296 -1.16 7.64 17.94
C ASP A 296 -0.60 6.52 18.81
N ILE A 297 0.37 5.76 18.28
CA ILE A 297 1.08 4.69 18.97
C ILE A 297 2.58 4.70 18.66
N VAL A 298 3.40 4.42 19.67
CA VAL A 298 4.85 4.26 19.58
C VAL A 298 5.30 2.97 20.28
N LEU A 299 5.91 2.05 19.53
CA LEU A 299 6.63 0.89 20.07
C LEU A 299 8.14 1.20 20.10
N ALA A 300 8.83 0.83 21.17
CA ALA A 300 10.26 1.06 21.30
C ALA A 300 11.04 -0.07 22.01
N GLY A 301 12.28 -0.27 21.59
CA GLY A 301 13.19 -1.28 22.16
C GLY A 301 12.70 -2.70 21.88
N SER A 302 12.62 -3.55 22.90
CA SER A 302 12.09 -4.93 22.77
C SER A 302 10.61 -4.98 22.40
N SER A 303 9.93 -3.81 22.40
CA SER A 303 8.57 -3.70 21.89
C SER A 303 8.45 -3.76 20.38
N VAL A 304 9.54 -3.53 19.66
CA VAL A 304 9.55 -3.53 18.20
C VAL A 304 9.64 -4.97 17.65
N PRO A 305 8.74 -5.40 16.76
CA PRO A 305 8.80 -6.74 16.16
C PRO A 305 10.11 -7.00 15.43
N GLY A 306 10.76 -8.14 15.69
CA GLY A 306 12.07 -8.49 15.12
C GLY A 306 13.26 -7.83 15.81
N ILE A 307 13.06 -7.19 16.98
CA ILE A 307 14.14 -6.61 17.78
C ILE A 307 14.24 -7.38 19.10
N GLU A 308 15.43 -7.88 19.43
CA GLU A 308 15.74 -8.77 20.57
C GLU A 308 15.02 -10.14 20.55
N ARG A 309 13.84 -10.21 19.95
CA ARG A 309 12.98 -11.37 19.80
C ARG A 309 12.52 -11.48 18.35
N ASP A 310 12.24 -12.70 17.93
CA ASP A 310 11.55 -12.93 16.67
C ASP A 310 10.09 -12.50 16.81
N ALA A 311 9.39 -12.31 15.69
CA ALA A 311 7.96 -12.03 15.71
C ALA A 311 7.18 -12.78 14.63
N VAL A 312 5.88 -12.94 14.85
CA VAL A 312 4.91 -13.53 13.94
C VAL A 312 3.70 -12.60 13.85
N VAL A 313 3.28 -12.24 12.64
CA VAL A 313 2.10 -11.39 12.39
C VAL A 313 1.09 -12.15 11.55
N GLY A 314 -0.18 -12.20 11.97
CA GLY A 314 -1.25 -12.84 11.20
C GLY A 314 -2.59 -12.93 11.95
N ASN A 315 -3.48 -13.81 11.51
CA ASN A 315 -4.80 -14.03 12.14
C ASN A 315 -4.86 -15.36 12.88
N VAL A 316 -5.39 -15.36 14.10
CA VAL A 316 -5.66 -16.61 14.85
C VAL A 316 -6.85 -17.32 14.22
N ILE A 317 -6.62 -18.48 13.62
CA ILE A 317 -7.68 -19.29 12.97
C ILE A 317 -8.11 -20.49 13.80
N LYS A 318 -7.29 -20.91 14.77
CA LYS A 318 -7.58 -22.07 15.61
C LYS A 318 -6.86 -21.93 16.95
N ARG A 319 -7.47 -22.48 18.00
CA ARG A 319 -6.87 -22.61 19.32
C ARG A 319 -7.04 -24.02 19.87
N ASP A 320 -5.96 -24.61 20.39
CA ASP A 320 -5.97 -25.87 21.13
C ASP A 320 -5.20 -25.69 22.44
N GLY A 321 -5.94 -25.40 23.51
CA GLY A 321 -5.37 -25.00 24.80
C GLY A 321 -4.51 -23.74 24.68
N ASN A 322 -3.19 -23.92 24.78
CA ASN A 322 -2.19 -22.84 24.71
C ASN A 322 -1.53 -22.71 23.33
N PHE A 323 -1.97 -23.50 22.35
CA PHE A 323 -1.46 -23.43 20.99
C PHE A 323 -2.43 -22.66 20.11
N LEU A 324 -1.93 -21.60 19.48
CA LEU A 324 -2.66 -20.78 18.51
C LEU A 324 -2.14 -21.11 17.11
N THR A 325 -3.01 -21.42 16.16
CA THR A 325 -2.64 -21.46 14.74
C THR A 325 -2.87 -20.08 14.14
N ILE A 326 -1.79 -19.48 13.63
CA ILE A 326 -1.79 -18.18 12.96
C ILE A 326 -1.65 -18.38 11.46
N ARG A 327 -2.63 -17.88 10.71
CA ARG A 327 -2.72 -18.00 9.24
C ARG A 327 -2.21 -16.75 8.50
N GLY A 328 -1.63 -17.01 7.33
CA GLY A 328 -0.80 -16.16 6.49
C GLY A 328 0.11 -15.28 7.33
N ALA A 329 0.93 -16.00 8.08
CA ALA A 329 1.88 -15.47 9.02
C ALA A 329 3.08 -14.87 8.29
N THR A 330 3.45 -13.64 8.63
CA THR A 330 4.79 -13.13 8.35
C THR A 330 5.67 -13.40 9.56
N ILE A 331 6.71 -14.21 9.39
CA ILE A 331 7.73 -14.39 10.42
C ILE A 331 8.80 -13.32 10.21
N ILE A 332 9.14 -12.61 11.29
CA ILE A 332 10.14 -11.54 11.33
C ILE A 332 11.24 -11.99 12.30
N PRO A 333 12.26 -12.72 11.82
CA PRO A 333 13.40 -13.09 12.64
C PRO A 333 14.21 -11.86 13.06
N SER A 334 14.81 -11.92 14.23
CA SER A 334 15.70 -10.86 14.74
C SER A 334 17.05 -10.78 14.05
N ASP A 335 17.46 -11.86 13.37
CA ASP A 335 18.79 -12.03 12.79
C ASP A 335 18.79 -12.32 11.27
N ARG A 336 17.61 -12.45 10.66
CA ARG A 336 17.40 -12.88 9.27
C ARG A 336 16.28 -12.09 8.61
N ARG A 337 16.07 -12.33 7.31
CA ARG A 337 15.00 -11.69 6.54
C ARG A 337 13.62 -12.21 6.98
N ALA A 338 12.66 -11.30 7.02
CA ALA A 338 11.26 -11.65 7.15
C ALA A 338 10.81 -12.46 5.93
N HIS A 339 9.91 -13.42 6.14
CA HIS A 339 9.42 -14.33 5.11
C HIS A 339 8.00 -14.80 5.45
N PHE A 340 7.27 -15.18 4.40
CA PHE A 340 5.89 -15.64 4.51
C PHE A 340 5.83 -17.11 4.95
N HIS A 341 4.80 -17.46 5.70
CA HIS A 341 4.39 -18.81 6.01
C HIS A 341 2.87 -18.88 6.06
N ASP A 342 2.27 -19.90 5.45
CA ASP A 342 0.80 -20.00 5.46
C ASP A 342 0.28 -20.25 6.88
N ASP A 343 0.78 -21.25 7.59
CA ASP A 343 0.40 -21.51 8.99
C ASP A 343 1.63 -21.58 9.92
N VAL A 344 1.53 -20.89 11.06
CA VAL A 344 2.48 -20.95 12.17
C VAL A 344 1.73 -21.31 13.44
N VAL A 345 2.23 -22.29 14.19
CA VAL A 345 1.70 -22.63 15.51
C VAL A 345 2.50 -21.94 16.59
N VAL A 346 1.82 -21.13 17.38
CA VAL A 346 2.39 -20.36 18.50
C VAL A 346 1.98 -21.00 19.81
N GLU A 347 2.94 -21.32 20.66
CA GLU A 347 2.70 -21.63 22.07
C GLU A 347 2.69 -20.35 22.90
N VAL A 348 1.60 -20.10 23.64
CA VAL A 348 1.51 -19.04 24.64
C VAL A 348 1.52 -19.64 26.05
N GLY A 349 2.13 -18.94 26.99
CA GLY A 349 2.31 -19.37 28.37
C GLY A 349 1.66 -18.43 29.37
N PRO A 350 1.62 -18.80 30.66
CA PRO A 350 1.09 -17.94 31.71
C PRO A 350 1.89 -16.64 31.91
N ASP A 351 3.16 -16.61 31.47
CA ASP A 351 4.01 -15.42 31.54
C ASP A 351 3.98 -14.60 30.23
N THR A 352 3.21 -15.02 29.22
CA THR A 352 3.02 -14.25 28.00
C THR A 352 2.27 -12.97 28.32
N LYS A 353 2.91 -11.81 28.08
CA LYS A 353 2.21 -10.52 28.21
C LYS A 353 1.25 -10.30 27.06
N VAL A 354 0.06 -9.77 27.33
CA VAL A 354 -0.94 -9.50 26.29
C VAL A 354 -1.30 -8.01 26.28
N PHE A 355 -1.22 -7.41 25.11
CA PHE A 355 -1.56 -6.02 24.84
C PHE A 355 -2.71 -5.95 23.83
N ARG A 356 -3.47 -4.86 23.85
CA ARG A 356 -4.52 -4.59 22.86
C ARG A 356 -4.42 -3.15 22.37
N ASP A 357 -4.53 -2.95 21.06
CA ASP A 357 -4.49 -1.61 20.47
C ASP A 357 -5.63 -0.72 20.96
N GLY A 358 -5.31 0.52 21.34
CA GLY A 358 -6.26 1.49 21.87
C GLY A 358 -6.78 1.17 23.27
N ASP A 359 -6.22 0.18 23.96
CA ASP A 359 -6.45 -0.06 25.39
C ASP A 359 -5.21 0.35 26.18
N ARG A 360 -5.42 1.23 27.15
CA ARG A 360 -4.36 1.74 28.05
C ARG A 360 -4.03 0.77 29.20
N GLN A 361 -4.61 -0.43 29.19
CA GLN A 361 -4.40 -1.47 30.18
C GLN A 361 -3.47 -2.55 29.63
N SER A 362 -2.62 -3.11 30.48
CA SER A 362 -1.64 -4.16 30.14
C SER A 362 -1.98 -5.53 30.74
N ASP A 363 -3.11 -5.66 31.44
CA ASP A 363 -3.38 -6.79 32.33
C ASP A 363 -4.26 -7.87 31.66
N PHE A 364 -4.13 -8.04 30.35
CA PHE A 364 -4.82 -9.11 29.63
C PHE A 364 -4.13 -10.44 29.89
N SER A 365 -4.91 -11.50 30.16
CA SER A 365 -4.42 -12.87 30.11
C SER A 365 -4.41 -13.39 28.67
N ILE A 366 -3.77 -14.54 28.46
CA ILE A 366 -3.81 -15.26 27.18
C ILE A 366 -5.23 -15.66 26.76
N ASP A 367 -6.20 -15.68 27.68
CA ASP A 367 -7.61 -16.00 27.37
C ASP A 367 -8.30 -14.87 26.60
N ALA A 368 -7.76 -13.65 26.63
CA ALA A 368 -8.26 -12.55 25.83
C ALA A 368 -8.07 -12.77 24.32
N ILE A 369 -7.17 -13.68 23.92
CA ILE A 369 -6.87 -13.98 22.51
C ILE A 369 -7.84 -15.05 22.01
N SER A 370 -8.72 -14.67 21.09
CA SER A 370 -9.74 -15.55 20.52
C SER A 370 -9.59 -15.73 19.01
N ILE A 371 -10.45 -16.56 18.44
CA ILE A 371 -10.48 -16.87 17.01
C ILE A 371 -10.91 -15.63 16.22
N GLY A 372 -10.25 -15.36 15.09
CA GLY A 372 -10.44 -14.14 14.31
C GLY A 372 -9.52 -12.98 14.71
N GLN A 373 -8.82 -13.08 15.84
CA GLN A 373 -7.97 -11.99 16.33
C GLN A 373 -6.74 -11.81 15.43
N ARG A 374 -6.53 -10.59 14.90
CA ARG A 374 -5.26 -10.21 14.29
C ARG A 374 -4.22 -9.95 15.37
N VAL A 375 -3.03 -10.54 15.25
CA VAL A 375 -2.00 -10.46 16.29
C VAL A 375 -0.61 -10.18 15.72
N THR A 376 0.20 -9.50 16.53
CA THR A 376 1.67 -9.58 16.48
C THR A 376 2.15 -10.32 17.72
N VAL A 377 2.73 -11.49 17.53
CA VAL A 377 3.35 -12.31 18.57
C VAL A 377 4.85 -12.07 18.57
N ARG A 378 5.45 -11.84 19.72
CA ARG A 378 6.91 -11.74 19.93
C ARG A 378 7.38 -12.88 20.80
N GLY A 379 8.48 -13.52 20.42
CA GLY A 379 8.96 -14.73 21.07
C GLY A 379 10.23 -15.24 20.40
N SER A 380 10.34 -16.55 20.28
CA SER A 380 11.49 -17.20 19.64
C SER A 380 11.06 -18.30 18.70
N GLN A 381 11.76 -18.42 17.57
CA GLN A 381 11.65 -19.56 16.68
C GLN A 381 12.72 -20.61 17.07
N PRO A 382 12.36 -21.73 17.72
CA PRO A 382 13.36 -22.68 18.24
C PRO A 382 14.17 -23.37 17.13
N THR A 383 13.54 -23.55 15.96
CA THR A 383 14.18 -24.13 14.77
C THR A 383 14.01 -23.16 13.60
N PRO A 384 15.12 -22.62 13.04
CA PRO A 384 15.07 -21.77 11.87
C PRO A 384 14.37 -22.44 10.67
N SER A 385 13.25 -21.90 10.21
CA SER A 385 12.74 -22.12 8.84
C SER A 385 13.19 -20.97 7.93
N MET A 386 13.25 -21.23 6.62
CA MET A 386 13.66 -20.23 5.62
C MET A 386 12.79 -20.24 4.35
N GLY A 387 11.62 -20.89 4.37
CA GLY A 387 10.78 -20.93 3.18
C GLY A 387 9.33 -21.27 3.48
N ALA A 388 8.41 -20.59 2.79
CA ALA A 388 6.97 -20.65 3.01
C ALA A 388 6.37 -22.07 3.04
N ASN A 389 7.01 -23.03 2.38
CA ASN A 389 6.58 -24.43 2.29
C ASN A 389 7.22 -25.35 3.36
N ALA A 390 7.97 -24.83 4.34
CA ALA A 390 8.54 -25.67 5.40
C ALA A 390 7.42 -26.26 6.27
N PRO A 391 7.58 -27.50 6.80
CA PRO A 391 6.57 -28.10 7.68
C PRO A 391 6.33 -27.23 8.92
N GLN A 392 5.09 -27.32 9.44
CA GLN A 392 4.53 -26.57 10.58
C GLN A 392 5.60 -25.92 11.47
N VAL A 393 5.70 -24.60 11.38
CA VAL A 393 6.62 -23.82 12.22
C VAL A 393 6.04 -23.75 13.62
N LEU A 394 6.81 -24.20 14.61
CA LEU A 394 6.52 -23.97 16.01
C LEU A 394 7.22 -22.69 16.47
N PHE A 395 6.48 -21.81 17.13
CA PHE A 395 6.97 -20.54 17.67
C PHE A 395 6.63 -20.47 19.16
N ASP A 396 7.61 -20.12 19.98
CA ASP A 396 7.46 -20.07 21.43
C ASP A 396 7.34 -18.61 21.90
N ALA A 397 6.16 -18.25 22.42
CA ALA A 397 5.88 -16.96 23.02
C ALA A 397 5.61 -17.07 24.53
N THR A 398 5.98 -18.16 25.19
CA THR A 398 5.70 -18.41 26.62
C THR A 398 6.34 -17.39 27.56
N GLN A 399 7.51 -16.86 27.21
CA GLN A 399 8.18 -15.72 27.87
C GLN A 399 8.10 -14.44 27.02
N GLY A 400 7.25 -14.49 25.99
CA GLY A 400 7.06 -13.52 24.94
C GLY A 400 5.94 -12.54 25.24
N SER A 401 5.39 -11.96 24.18
CA SER A 401 4.23 -11.11 24.26
C SER A 401 3.34 -11.22 23.02
N VAL A 402 2.06 -10.94 23.18
CA VAL A 402 1.08 -10.89 22.08
C VAL A 402 0.43 -9.52 22.09
N ARG A 403 0.43 -8.84 20.95
CA ARG A 403 -0.31 -7.61 20.73
C ARG A 403 -1.49 -7.90 19.82
N MET A 404 -2.70 -7.64 20.32
CA MET A 404 -3.96 -7.77 19.59
C MET A 404 -4.25 -6.47 18.84
N HIS A 405 -4.42 -6.60 17.52
CA HIS A 405 -4.74 -5.50 16.62
C HIS A 405 -6.24 -5.41 16.35
N LEU A 406 -6.68 -4.26 15.85
CA LEU A 406 -8.04 -4.14 15.34
C LEU A 406 -8.25 -5.14 14.19
N THR A 407 -9.31 -5.94 14.29
CA THR A 407 -9.72 -6.89 13.25
C THR A 407 -10.86 -6.29 12.45
N HIS A 408 -10.85 -6.48 11.13
CA HIS A 408 -11.94 -6.08 10.23
C HIS A 408 -12.87 -7.27 9.95
N LEU A 409 -14.17 -7.09 10.10
CA LEU A 409 -15.19 -8.05 9.73
C LEU A 409 -16.00 -7.55 8.55
N THR A 410 -16.50 -8.50 7.78
CA THR A 410 -17.42 -8.25 6.67
C THR A 410 -18.42 -9.38 6.56
N GLY A 411 -19.68 -9.04 6.36
CA GLY A 411 -20.80 -9.99 6.36
C GLY A 411 -22.08 -9.40 5.79
N VAL A 412 -23.18 -10.13 5.94
CA VAL A 412 -24.54 -9.68 5.64
C VAL A 412 -25.36 -9.69 6.92
N VAL A 413 -26.11 -8.62 7.16
CA VAL A 413 -26.96 -8.49 8.34
C VAL A 413 -28.10 -9.51 8.30
N ASN A 414 -28.20 -10.34 9.33
CA ASN A 414 -29.36 -11.19 9.57
C ASN A 414 -30.42 -10.42 10.35
N THR A 415 -30.01 -9.81 11.46
CA THR A 415 -30.93 -9.07 12.33
C THR A 415 -30.24 -7.88 12.97
N VAL A 416 -31.02 -6.82 13.25
CA VAL A 416 -30.55 -5.62 13.94
C VAL A 416 -31.31 -5.46 15.24
N MET A 417 -30.59 -5.34 16.35
CA MET A 417 -31.11 -5.16 17.69
C MET A 417 -30.52 -3.91 18.33
N THR A 418 -31.06 -3.47 19.47
CA THR A 418 -30.46 -2.35 20.20
C THR A 418 -29.12 -2.78 20.79
N GLY A 419 -28.03 -2.20 20.31
CA GLY A 419 -26.67 -2.47 20.79
C GLY A 419 -26.03 -3.75 20.28
N GLN A 420 -26.66 -4.43 19.32
CA GLN A 420 -26.13 -5.64 18.70
C GLN A 420 -26.67 -5.79 17.27
N THR A 421 -25.91 -6.44 16.41
CA THR A 421 -26.37 -6.94 15.11
C THR A 421 -25.83 -8.35 14.91
N ASP A 422 -26.68 -9.24 14.39
CA ASP A 422 -26.27 -10.60 14.05
C ASP A 422 -26.05 -10.65 12.53
N ILE A 423 -24.98 -11.32 12.10
CA ILE A 423 -24.56 -11.31 10.70
C ILE A 423 -24.22 -12.73 10.23
N THR A 424 -24.47 -13.02 8.95
CA THR A 424 -23.73 -14.07 8.26
C THR A 424 -22.34 -13.50 7.95
N LEU A 425 -21.33 -14.00 8.66
CA LEU A 425 -19.93 -13.59 8.53
C LEU A 425 -19.34 -14.20 7.25
N HIS A 426 -18.76 -13.36 6.38
CA HIS A 426 -18.13 -13.81 5.14
C HIS A 426 -16.62 -13.88 5.25
N SER A 427 -16.00 -12.85 5.84
CA SER A 427 -14.55 -12.81 6.04
C SER A 427 -14.13 -11.98 7.24
N ILE A 428 -12.96 -12.36 7.77
CA ILE A 428 -12.21 -11.67 8.80
C ILE A 428 -10.89 -11.22 8.17
N ASP A 429 -10.62 -9.92 8.23
CA ASP A 429 -9.59 -9.24 7.43
C ASP A 429 -9.70 -9.67 5.95
N ARG A 430 -8.64 -10.26 5.38
CA ARG A 430 -8.60 -10.74 3.99
C ARG A 430 -8.86 -12.24 3.85
N ARG A 431 -9.48 -12.87 4.85
CA ARG A 431 -9.61 -14.34 4.87
C ARG A 431 -11.05 -14.77 4.98
N ARG A 432 -11.43 -15.73 4.14
CA ARG A 432 -12.77 -16.35 4.17
C ARG A 432 -13.04 -16.98 5.52
N VAL A 433 -14.29 -16.92 5.97
CA VAL A 433 -14.66 -17.46 7.29
C VAL A 433 -14.43 -18.97 7.43
N GLY A 434 -14.46 -19.73 6.32
CA GLY A 434 -14.37 -21.19 6.32
C GLY A 434 -13.06 -21.79 6.86
N ILE A 435 -12.00 -20.98 6.99
CA ILE A 435 -10.72 -21.42 7.58
C ILE A 435 -10.65 -21.23 9.11
N PHE A 436 -11.62 -20.54 9.72
CA PHE A 436 -11.64 -20.26 11.15
C PHE A 436 -12.39 -21.37 11.90
N ASP A 437 -11.73 -21.97 12.89
CA ASP A 437 -12.28 -22.96 13.80
C ASP A 437 -12.76 -22.26 15.08
N PHE A 438 -14.06 -21.94 15.13
CA PHE A 438 -14.68 -21.24 16.26
C PHE A 438 -14.94 -22.12 17.50
N THR A 439 -14.53 -23.40 17.48
CA THR A 439 -14.72 -24.31 18.60
C THR A 439 -14.09 -23.76 19.89
N GLY A 440 -14.84 -23.74 20.99
CA GLY A 440 -14.42 -23.29 22.31
C GLY A 440 -14.44 -21.77 22.51
N THR A 441 -14.93 -20.99 21.54
CA THR A 441 -15.07 -19.54 21.70
C THR A 441 -16.18 -19.14 22.68
N GLY A 442 -17.15 -20.01 22.93
CA GLY A 442 -18.32 -19.76 23.77
C GLY A 442 -18.17 -20.21 25.22
N MET A 443 -19.04 -19.69 26.09
CA MET A 443 -19.16 -20.13 27.49
C MET A 443 -19.55 -21.62 27.62
N SER A 444 -20.07 -22.20 26.54
CA SER A 444 -20.32 -23.63 26.34
C SER A 444 -20.25 -23.93 24.84
N ALA A 445 -20.07 -25.20 24.46
CA ALA A 445 -19.96 -25.59 23.05
C ALA A 445 -21.17 -25.19 22.17
N ASP A 446 -22.39 -25.13 22.75
CA ASP A 446 -23.60 -24.70 22.03
C ASP A 446 -23.68 -23.16 21.87
N LEU A 447 -22.73 -22.42 22.44
CA LEU A 447 -22.60 -20.96 22.40
C LEU A 447 -21.28 -20.53 21.74
N ASP A 448 -20.56 -21.47 21.12
CA ASP A 448 -19.43 -21.11 20.27
C ASP A 448 -19.92 -20.24 19.11
N ALA A 449 -19.11 -19.26 18.73
CA ALA A 449 -19.42 -18.30 17.69
C ALA A 449 -19.87 -19.01 16.40
N ASP A 450 -21.05 -18.66 15.91
CA ASP A 450 -21.64 -19.25 14.71
C ASP A 450 -21.43 -18.29 13.53
N PRO A 451 -20.61 -18.62 12.52
CA PRO A 451 -20.42 -17.73 11.38
C PRO A 451 -21.70 -17.46 10.59
N ASP A 452 -22.72 -18.31 10.65
CA ASP A 452 -24.01 -18.05 10.00
C ASP A 452 -24.88 -17.08 10.81
N ASN A 453 -24.61 -16.90 12.11
CA ASN A 453 -25.31 -15.99 13.03
C ASN A 453 -24.35 -15.28 14.00
N TYR A 454 -23.30 -14.68 13.47
CA TYR A 454 -22.18 -14.14 14.24
C TYR A 454 -22.62 -12.85 14.97
N GLU A 455 -22.49 -12.81 16.29
CA GLU A 455 -23.06 -11.73 17.11
C GLU A 455 -22.07 -10.58 17.32
N VAL A 456 -22.36 -9.43 16.71
CA VAL A 456 -21.55 -8.22 16.81
C VAL A 456 -22.19 -7.25 17.80
N GLU A 457 -21.57 -7.08 18.96
CA GLU A 457 -21.93 -6.02 19.91
C GLU A 457 -21.56 -4.65 19.31
N THR A 458 -22.52 -3.73 19.30
CA THR A 458 -22.37 -2.40 18.71
C THR A 458 -22.57 -1.27 19.73
N GLY A 459 -23.03 -1.59 20.95
CA GLY A 459 -23.21 -0.63 22.03
C GLY A 459 -24.13 0.53 21.63
N SER A 460 -23.58 1.75 21.59
CA SER A 460 -24.31 2.96 21.18
C SER A 460 -24.06 3.40 19.73
N LEU A 461 -23.38 2.58 18.92
CA LEU A 461 -23.12 2.89 17.52
C LEU A 461 -24.45 3.01 16.77
N ARG A 462 -24.50 3.95 15.83
CA ARG A 462 -25.72 4.23 15.07
C ARG A 462 -25.96 3.08 14.08
N LEU A 463 -27.07 2.38 14.24
CA LEU A 463 -27.45 1.27 13.35
C LEU A 463 -28.57 1.60 12.35
N ALA A 464 -28.99 2.87 12.25
CA ALA A 464 -30.20 3.26 11.53
C ALA A 464 -30.18 2.96 10.02
N ASP A 465 -28.98 2.72 9.47
CA ASP A 465 -28.77 2.44 8.05
C ASP A 465 -28.57 0.94 7.76
N PHE A 466 -28.56 0.07 8.79
CA PHE A 466 -28.49 -1.39 8.63
C PHE A 466 -29.88 -2.01 8.63
N ALA A 467 -30.11 -2.92 7.69
CA ALA A 467 -31.33 -3.72 7.59
C ALA A 467 -30.96 -5.16 7.23
N GLU A 468 -31.83 -6.11 7.55
CA GLU A 468 -31.70 -7.51 7.14
C GLU A 468 -31.42 -7.62 5.64
N GLY A 469 -30.46 -8.47 5.27
CA GLY A 469 -30.00 -8.67 3.90
C GLY A 469 -29.05 -7.58 3.38
N LYS A 470 -28.79 -6.51 4.13
CA LYS A 470 -27.80 -5.50 3.75
C LYS A 470 -26.39 -5.92 4.21
N PRO A 471 -25.36 -5.71 3.38
CA PRO A 471 -23.98 -5.96 3.79
C PRO A 471 -23.53 -5.04 4.93
N ILE A 472 -22.54 -5.48 5.71
CA ILE A 472 -22.04 -4.77 6.89
C ILE A 472 -20.54 -5.00 7.09
N SER A 473 -19.82 -3.91 7.40
CA SER A 473 -18.42 -3.99 7.81
C SER A 473 -18.26 -3.45 9.23
N ALA A 474 -17.52 -4.19 10.05
CA ALA A 474 -17.22 -3.80 11.42
C ALA A 474 -15.71 -3.83 11.67
N LYS A 475 -15.23 -2.97 12.56
CA LYS A 475 -13.87 -3.04 13.09
C LYS A 475 -13.90 -3.11 14.60
N GLY A 476 -13.06 -3.95 15.20
CA GLY A 476 -13.09 -4.20 16.63
C GLY A 476 -12.25 -5.41 17.03
N PHE A 477 -12.71 -6.12 18.05
CA PHE A 477 -12.01 -7.29 18.60
C PHE A 477 -12.99 -8.43 18.83
N PRO A 478 -12.63 -9.69 18.50
CA PRO A 478 -13.34 -10.85 19.03
C PRO A 478 -13.38 -10.80 20.55
N ASN A 479 -14.49 -11.28 21.13
CA ASN A 479 -14.56 -11.45 22.57
C ASN A 479 -13.58 -12.53 23.04
N ALA A 480 -13.22 -12.46 24.33
CA ALA A 480 -12.27 -13.38 24.92
C ALA A 480 -12.68 -14.85 24.68
N PHE A 481 -11.69 -15.74 24.54
CA PHE A 481 -11.93 -17.14 24.25
C PHE A 481 -12.73 -17.79 25.39
N GLY A 482 -13.80 -18.51 25.04
CA GLY A 482 -14.73 -19.11 26.00
C GLY A 482 -15.76 -18.13 26.60
N MET A 483 -15.92 -16.93 26.03
CA MET A 483 -16.80 -15.88 26.56
C MET A 483 -17.92 -15.45 25.61
N ALA A 484 -18.01 -15.99 24.38
CA ALA A 484 -19.17 -15.76 23.53
C ALA A 484 -20.45 -16.34 24.15
N PRO A 485 -21.64 -15.72 23.90
CA PRO A 485 -21.88 -14.48 23.15
C PRO A 485 -21.76 -13.18 24.01
N PRO A 486 -21.61 -11.98 23.39
CA PRO A 486 -21.49 -11.76 21.95
C PRO A 486 -20.15 -12.26 21.41
N ASP A 487 -20.03 -12.48 20.11
CA ASP A 487 -18.81 -13.00 19.50
C ASP A 487 -17.74 -11.93 19.31
N PHE A 488 -18.18 -10.68 19.09
CA PHE A 488 -17.29 -9.58 18.71
C PHE A 488 -17.74 -8.25 19.30
N ASN A 489 -16.79 -7.47 19.80
CA ASN A 489 -17.03 -6.11 20.25
C ASN A 489 -16.64 -5.11 19.14
N GLY A 490 -17.65 -4.51 18.51
CA GLY A 490 -17.49 -3.52 17.46
C GLY A 490 -17.13 -2.14 18.01
N ARG A 491 -15.97 -1.60 17.59
CA ARG A 491 -15.58 -0.20 17.84
C ARG A 491 -16.14 0.74 16.79
N THR A 492 -16.23 0.28 15.55
CA THR A 492 -16.86 1.01 14.43
C THR A 492 -17.68 0.04 13.60
N VAL A 493 -18.82 0.49 13.09
CA VAL A 493 -19.67 -0.27 12.17
C VAL A 493 -20.12 0.65 11.06
N ILE A 494 -19.97 0.22 9.80
CA ILE A 494 -20.34 0.96 8.59
C ILE A 494 -21.11 0.07 7.61
N ASP A 495 -22.09 0.66 6.93
CA ASP A 495 -22.78 0.05 5.79
C ASP A 495 -21.87 0.09 4.55
N TYR A 496 -22.11 -0.79 3.59
CA TYR A 496 -21.31 -0.96 2.38
C TYR A 496 -21.39 0.19 1.39
N THR A 497 -22.42 1.04 1.48
CA THR A 497 -22.43 2.35 0.81
C THR A 497 -21.24 3.22 1.24
N GLY A 498 -20.72 3.02 2.46
CA GLY A 498 -19.49 3.62 2.98
C GLY A 498 -18.23 2.75 2.85
N VAL A 499 -18.33 1.53 2.34
CA VAL A 499 -17.17 0.65 2.10
C VAL A 499 -16.53 1.02 0.77
N ARG A 500 -15.19 1.12 0.76
CA ARG A 500 -14.42 1.33 -0.46
C ARG A 500 -14.63 0.14 -1.40
N SER A 501 -15.17 0.42 -2.59
CA SER A 501 -15.40 -0.54 -3.67
C SER A 501 -14.30 -0.44 -4.72
N ALA A 502 -14.02 -1.57 -5.36
CA ALA A 502 -13.18 -1.69 -6.53
C ALA A 502 -14.02 -2.18 -7.70
N LEU A 503 -13.86 -1.58 -8.87
CA LEU A 503 -14.38 -2.13 -10.12
C LEU A 503 -13.19 -2.57 -10.96
N GLY A 504 -13.25 -3.77 -11.52
CA GLY A 504 -12.27 -4.26 -12.47
C GLY A 504 -12.96 -4.95 -13.64
N ILE A 505 -12.62 -4.54 -14.85
CA ILE A 505 -13.08 -5.16 -16.09
C ILE A 505 -11.95 -5.29 -17.10
N GLY A 506 -11.91 -6.40 -17.85
CA GLY A 506 -10.97 -6.63 -18.93
C GLY A 506 -11.66 -7.23 -20.16
N TRP A 507 -11.14 -6.93 -21.35
CA TRP A 507 -11.69 -7.39 -22.65
C TRP A 507 -10.74 -8.34 -23.39
N GLY A 508 -9.90 -9.07 -22.65
CA GLY A 508 -8.94 -10.03 -23.22
C GLY A 508 -7.70 -9.35 -23.82
N ALA A 509 -6.86 -10.15 -24.50
CA ALA A 509 -5.60 -9.67 -25.07
C ALA A 509 -5.80 -8.67 -26.22
N GLU A 510 -6.82 -8.88 -27.05
CA GLU A 510 -7.16 -8.04 -28.20
C GLU A 510 -7.96 -6.78 -27.83
N GLY A 511 -8.52 -6.74 -26.60
CA GLY A 511 -9.37 -5.66 -26.14
C GLY A 511 -10.69 -5.52 -26.91
N THR A 512 -11.33 -4.35 -26.79
CA THR A 512 -12.54 -4.00 -27.55
C THR A 512 -12.54 -2.52 -27.96
N THR A 513 -13.01 -2.22 -29.16
CA THR A 513 -13.14 -0.82 -29.64
C THR A 513 -14.44 -0.15 -29.19
N ALA A 514 -15.35 -0.88 -28.54
CA ALA A 514 -16.62 -0.37 -28.02
C ALA A 514 -16.87 -0.81 -26.55
N PRO A 515 -15.99 -0.43 -25.60
CA PRO A 515 -16.11 -0.85 -24.19
C PRO A 515 -17.27 -0.19 -23.43
N TYR A 516 -17.80 0.93 -23.95
CA TYR A 516 -18.76 1.79 -23.27
C TYR A 516 -19.99 2.00 -24.14
N SER A 517 -21.19 1.88 -23.55
CA SER A 517 -22.44 2.26 -24.22
C SER A 517 -22.64 3.78 -24.22
N ARG A 518 -21.99 4.49 -23.29
CA ARG A 518 -21.98 5.96 -23.21
C ARG A 518 -20.70 6.48 -22.55
N ILE A 519 -20.17 7.58 -23.06
CA ILE A 519 -19.16 8.41 -22.40
C ILE A 519 -19.66 9.86 -22.40
N GLY A 520 -19.53 10.57 -21.30
CA GLY A 520 -19.91 11.98 -21.22
C GLY A 520 -19.48 12.62 -19.90
N PRO A 521 -19.73 13.94 -19.72
CA PRO A 521 -19.26 14.70 -18.56
C PRO A 521 -19.94 14.27 -17.24
N ASP A 522 -21.12 13.65 -17.32
CA ASP A 522 -21.87 13.18 -16.15
C ASP A 522 -21.54 11.73 -15.77
N GLY A 523 -20.74 11.02 -16.58
CA GLY A 523 -20.34 9.64 -16.30
C GLY A 523 -20.09 8.79 -17.54
N ILE A 524 -19.49 7.63 -17.32
CA ILE A 524 -19.23 6.58 -18.31
C ILE A 524 -20.14 5.38 -18.01
N ALA A 525 -20.83 4.84 -19.00
CA ALA A 525 -21.60 3.60 -18.85
C ALA A 525 -20.83 2.45 -19.51
N LEU A 526 -20.49 1.43 -18.71
CA LEU A 526 -19.88 0.19 -19.19
C LEU A 526 -20.89 -0.62 -19.98
N ASP A 527 -20.50 -1.10 -21.16
CA ASP A 527 -21.30 -2.08 -21.91
C ASP A 527 -21.14 -3.45 -21.23
N ASN A 528 -22.07 -3.78 -20.33
CA ASN A 528 -22.03 -5.00 -19.53
C ASN A 528 -22.32 -6.27 -20.37
N ASP A 529 -22.87 -6.10 -21.57
CA ASP A 529 -23.19 -7.16 -22.53
C ASP A 529 -22.07 -7.34 -23.59
N ASN A 530 -20.95 -6.62 -23.47
CA ASN A 530 -19.87 -6.67 -24.46
C ASN A 530 -19.30 -8.10 -24.58
N ALA A 531 -19.39 -8.66 -25.79
CA ALA A 531 -19.00 -10.05 -26.06
C ALA A 531 -17.51 -10.36 -25.85
N ASN A 532 -16.65 -9.34 -25.69
CA ASN A 532 -15.23 -9.50 -25.46
C ASN A 532 -14.85 -9.46 -23.98
N ILE A 533 -15.81 -9.27 -23.06
CA ILE A 533 -15.55 -9.31 -21.62
C ILE A 533 -14.86 -10.64 -21.26
N ALA A 534 -13.69 -10.53 -20.65
CA ALA A 534 -12.85 -11.64 -20.24
C ALA A 534 -13.09 -11.99 -18.76
N VAL A 535 -12.18 -12.74 -18.13
CA VAL A 535 -12.35 -13.26 -16.76
C VAL A 535 -12.48 -12.19 -15.67
N ARG A 536 -11.96 -10.97 -15.89
CA ARG A 536 -12.09 -9.84 -14.98
C ARG A 536 -13.34 -9.04 -15.35
N HIS A 537 -14.40 -9.13 -14.54
CA HIS A 537 -15.68 -8.42 -14.77
C HIS A 537 -16.48 -8.21 -13.48
N TYR A 538 -15.83 -7.77 -12.41
CA TYR A 538 -16.46 -7.69 -11.10
C TYR A 538 -16.36 -6.31 -10.47
N ILE A 539 -17.39 -5.97 -9.70
CA ILE A 539 -17.30 -4.97 -8.64
C ILE A 539 -17.07 -5.72 -7.33
N LYS A 540 -15.93 -5.45 -6.68
CA LYS A 540 -15.60 -5.93 -5.35
C LYS A 540 -16.06 -4.89 -4.33
N GLN A 541 -16.94 -5.29 -3.43
CA GLN A 541 -17.39 -4.48 -2.29
C GLN A 541 -17.23 -5.32 -1.03
N GLY A 542 -16.13 -5.10 -0.30
CA GLY A 542 -15.71 -6.03 0.75
C GLY A 542 -15.51 -7.46 0.18
N PRO A 543 -16.18 -8.49 0.74
CA PRO A 543 -16.11 -9.87 0.26
C PRO A 543 -17.08 -10.17 -0.89
N ILE A 544 -17.98 -9.24 -1.22
CA ILE A 544 -18.99 -9.46 -2.25
C ILE A 544 -18.37 -9.14 -3.62
N LEU A 545 -18.39 -10.13 -4.50
CA LEU A 545 -18.08 -9.96 -5.92
C LEU A 545 -19.39 -9.90 -6.70
N ILE A 546 -19.64 -8.73 -7.29
CA ILE A 546 -20.82 -8.47 -8.10
C ILE A 546 -20.39 -8.63 -9.57
N ASP A 547 -20.90 -9.68 -10.21
CA ASP A 547 -20.63 -9.97 -11.62
C ASP A 547 -21.34 -8.95 -12.52
N LEU A 548 -20.55 -8.13 -13.23
CA LEU A 548 -21.05 -7.10 -14.13
C LEU A 548 -21.95 -7.68 -15.22
N THR A 549 -21.70 -8.91 -15.67
CA THR A 549 -22.44 -9.58 -16.77
C THR A 549 -23.81 -10.12 -16.33
N GLN A 550 -24.08 -10.15 -15.03
CA GLN A 550 -25.36 -10.59 -14.46
C GLN A 550 -26.26 -9.42 -14.04
N LEU A 551 -25.80 -8.17 -14.21
CA LEU A 551 -26.57 -6.98 -13.88
C LEU A 551 -27.62 -6.68 -14.97
N ASP A 552 -28.81 -6.27 -14.56
CA ASP A 552 -29.94 -5.96 -15.47
C ASP A 552 -29.71 -4.71 -16.36
N SER A 553 -28.61 -3.97 -16.13
CA SER A 553 -28.27 -2.75 -16.86
C SER A 553 -26.76 -2.49 -16.83
N ASP A 554 -26.32 -1.66 -17.76
CA ASP A 554 -24.97 -1.10 -17.81
C ASP A 554 -24.61 -0.35 -16.52
N THR A 555 -23.44 -0.65 -15.97
CA THR A 555 -22.93 0.02 -14.77
C THR A 555 -22.50 1.44 -15.11
N VAL A 556 -23.03 2.42 -14.39
CA VAL A 556 -22.68 3.84 -14.60
C VAL A 556 -21.61 4.26 -13.62
N ILE A 557 -20.45 4.68 -14.13
CA ILE A 557 -19.33 5.20 -13.38
C ILE A 557 -19.34 6.72 -13.44
N VAL A 558 -19.48 7.37 -12.29
CA VAL A 558 -19.52 8.83 -12.16
C VAL A 558 -18.35 9.32 -11.31
N PRO A 559 -17.84 10.55 -11.51
CA PRO A 559 -16.84 11.09 -10.61
C PRO A 559 -17.46 11.29 -9.21
N SER A 560 -16.72 10.93 -8.17
CA SER A 560 -17.11 11.20 -6.78
C SER A 560 -17.24 12.71 -6.54
N ASP A 561 -18.25 13.10 -5.76
CA ASP A 561 -18.44 14.47 -5.27
C ASP A 561 -17.67 14.75 -3.96
N ARG A 562 -17.00 13.72 -3.42
CA ARG A 562 -16.25 13.76 -2.16
C ARG A 562 -14.78 13.46 -2.40
N GLY A 563 -13.92 14.13 -1.65
CA GLY A 563 -12.49 13.86 -1.67
C GLY A 563 -11.80 14.35 -2.95
N ARG A 564 -10.61 13.82 -3.20
CA ARG A 564 -9.84 14.09 -4.43
C ARG A 564 -10.12 12.97 -5.44
N SER A 565 -10.00 13.30 -6.72
CA SER A 565 -10.10 12.31 -7.79
C SER A 565 -8.92 12.37 -8.75
N VAL A 566 -8.57 11.20 -9.28
CA VAL A 566 -7.52 11.01 -10.29
C VAL A 566 -8.03 10.08 -11.39
N PHE A 567 -7.89 10.49 -12.64
CA PHE A 567 -8.30 9.67 -13.78
C PHE A 567 -7.12 9.54 -14.74
N TYR A 568 -6.99 8.40 -15.43
CA TYR A 568 -5.88 8.23 -16.37
C TYR A 568 -6.18 7.28 -17.52
N ILE A 569 -5.47 7.52 -18.62
CA ILE A 569 -5.46 6.70 -19.82
C ILE A 569 -4.03 6.24 -20.06
N LYS A 570 -3.82 4.93 -20.01
CA LYS A 570 -2.55 4.25 -20.30
C LYS A 570 -2.59 3.74 -21.75
N THR A 571 -1.47 3.85 -22.46
CA THR A 571 -1.11 3.07 -23.66
C THR A 571 0.22 2.37 -23.41
N ALA A 572 0.75 1.59 -24.35
CA ALA A 572 2.05 0.93 -24.18
C ALA A 572 3.14 1.93 -23.73
N ASP A 573 3.23 3.07 -24.42
CA ASP A 573 4.32 4.04 -24.24
C ASP A 573 3.92 5.33 -23.48
N SER A 574 2.63 5.52 -23.16
CA SER A 574 2.12 6.78 -22.59
C SER A 574 1.19 6.56 -21.41
N LEU A 575 1.27 7.43 -20.40
CA LEU A 575 0.26 7.58 -19.36
C LEU A 575 -0.19 9.05 -19.30
N ARG A 576 -1.46 9.29 -19.59
CA ARG A 576 -2.09 10.61 -19.49
C ARG A 576 -2.95 10.65 -18.24
N MET A 577 -2.75 11.65 -17.38
CA MET A 577 -3.48 11.82 -16.12
C MET A 577 -4.32 13.09 -16.12
N TYR A 578 -5.47 12.98 -15.47
CA TYR A 578 -6.52 13.97 -15.38
C TYR A 578 -7.00 14.09 -13.95
N SER A 579 -7.50 15.27 -13.63
CA SER A 579 -8.11 15.58 -12.34
C SER A 579 -9.46 16.28 -12.48
N ASP A 580 -9.81 16.60 -13.71
CA ASP A 580 -11.13 17.01 -14.14
C ASP A 580 -11.69 15.84 -14.94
N PHE A 581 -12.92 15.43 -14.61
CA PHE A 581 -13.54 14.28 -15.23
C PHE A 581 -13.98 14.56 -16.68
N THR A 582 -14.35 15.81 -16.99
CA THR A 582 -14.75 16.19 -18.34
C THR A 582 -13.56 16.09 -19.29
N ASP A 583 -12.40 16.62 -18.89
CA ASP A 583 -11.17 16.51 -19.68
C ASP A 583 -10.78 15.04 -19.94
N PHE A 584 -10.93 14.18 -18.92
CA PHE A 584 -10.70 12.74 -19.04
C PHE A 584 -11.68 12.08 -20.01
N ALA A 585 -12.99 12.34 -19.86
CA ALA A 585 -14.04 11.76 -20.68
C ALA A 585 -13.91 12.19 -22.16
N ASP A 586 -13.54 13.45 -22.40
CA ASP A 586 -13.30 14.00 -23.73
C ASP A 586 -12.08 13.32 -24.39
N ASP A 587 -10.96 13.17 -23.67
CA ASP A 587 -9.77 12.49 -24.21
C ASP A 587 -9.98 10.98 -24.42
N LEU A 588 -10.74 10.33 -23.52
CA LEU A 588 -11.10 8.93 -23.67
C LEU A 588 -11.98 8.72 -24.91
N THR A 589 -12.98 9.58 -25.11
CA THR A 589 -13.84 9.57 -26.31
C THR A 589 -13.02 9.79 -27.57
N ALA A 590 -12.08 10.74 -27.56
CA ALA A 590 -11.20 11.00 -28.70
C ALA A 590 -10.24 9.83 -28.98
N SER A 591 -9.79 9.13 -27.94
CA SER A 591 -8.87 8.00 -28.06
C SER A 591 -9.56 6.74 -28.59
N LEU A 592 -10.83 6.50 -28.22
CA LEU A 592 -11.64 5.39 -28.75
C LEU A 592 -12.23 5.74 -30.13
N ASP A 593 -11.35 5.87 -31.12
CA ASP A 593 -11.66 6.31 -32.48
C ASP A 593 -12.32 5.23 -33.38
N GLY A 594 -12.70 4.09 -32.79
CA GLY A 594 -13.23 2.91 -33.48
C GLY A 594 -12.16 1.93 -33.99
N SER A 595 -10.88 2.27 -33.86
CA SER A 595 -9.74 1.38 -34.16
C SER A 595 -8.90 1.04 -32.93
N THR A 596 -8.75 2.01 -32.01
CA THR A 596 -8.07 1.83 -30.73
C THR A 596 -8.95 0.99 -29.79
N ALA A 597 -8.42 -0.10 -29.28
CA ALA A 597 -9.14 -1.01 -28.39
C ALA A 597 -8.81 -0.73 -26.92
N ALA A 598 -9.82 -0.74 -26.04
CA ALA A 598 -9.60 -0.80 -24.60
C ALA A 598 -9.31 -2.25 -24.19
N ARG A 599 -8.22 -2.46 -23.45
CA ARG A 599 -7.84 -3.77 -22.90
C ARG A 599 -8.46 -4.00 -21.53
N SER A 600 -8.42 -2.99 -20.68
CA SER A 600 -8.89 -3.08 -19.30
C SER A 600 -9.32 -1.72 -18.76
N MET A 601 -10.16 -1.75 -17.73
CA MET A 601 -10.52 -0.60 -16.91
C MET A 601 -10.60 -1.02 -15.45
N HIS A 602 -10.21 -0.12 -14.56
CA HIS A 602 -10.51 -0.23 -13.15
C HIS A 602 -11.00 1.10 -12.58
N ALA A 603 -11.74 1.03 -11.49
CA ALA A 603 -12.13 2.19 -10.71
C ALA A 603 -12.09 1.90 -9.20
N ARG A 604 -11.84 2.93 -8.40
CA ARG A 604 -11.94 2.88 -6.92
C ARG A 604 -12.89 3.96 -6.45
N GLY A 605 -13.74 3.63 -5.49
CA GLY A 605 -14.82 4.52 -5.08
C GLY A 605 -15.82 3.86 -4.15
N SER A 606 -17.10 4.18 -4.32
CA SER A 606 -18.22 3.53 -3.63
C SER A 606 -19.25 3.06 -4.65
N TYR A 607 -19.83 1.89 -4.44
CA TYR A 607 -20.85 1.31 -5.31
C TYR A 607 -22.24 1.27 -4.65
N GLU A 608 -23.25 1.74 -5.38
CA GLU A 608 -24.65 1.79 -4.95
C GLU A 608 -25.50 0.80 -5.76
N ALA A 609 -25.68 -0.41 -5.21
CA ALA A 609 -26.31 -1.53 -5.89
C ALA A 609 -27.75 -1.26 -6.35
N ASP A 610 -28.54 -0.51 -5.58
CA ASP A 610 -29.95 -0.21 -5.91
C ASP A 610 -30.07 0.67 -7.18
N THR A 611 -29.02 1.43 -7.50
CA THR A 611 -28.99 2.32 -8.68
C THR A 611 -28.02 1.86 -9.77
N ASN A 612 -27.20 0.84 -9.49
CA ASN A 612 -26.09 0.40 -10.34
C ASN A 612 -25.13 1.55 -10.71
N VAL A 613 -24.79 2.38 -9.73
CA VAL A 613 -23.89 3.54 -9.88
C VAL A 613 -22.62 3.32 -9.07
N PHE A 614 -21.47 3.54 -9.71
CA PHE A 614 -20.15 3.54 -9.08
C PHE A 614 -19.60 4.97 -9.03
N SER A 615 -19.51 5.55 -7.84
CA SER A 615 -18.94 6.89 -7.62
C SER A 615 -17.42 6.79 -7.43
N ALA A 616 -16.65 7.14 -8.45
CA ALA A 616 -15.21 6.89 -8.53
C ALA A 616 -14.35 8.09 -8.09
N ASN A 617 -13.41 7.83 -7.17
CA ASN A 617 -12.28 8.72 -6.89
C ASN A 617 -11.11 8.42 -7.85
N LYS A 618 -10.96 7.16 -8.29
CA LYS A 618 -9.91 6.75 -9.23
C LYS A 618 -10.52 6.05 -10.42
N ILE A 619 -10.10 6.39 -11.64
CA ILE A 619 -10.43 5.64 -12.86
C ILE A 619 -9.16 5.47 -13.70
N GLY A 620 -8.84 4.24 -14.07
CA GLY A 620 -7.77 3.96 -15.03
C GLY A 620 -8.28 3.13 -16.19
N VAL A 621 -7.95 3.55 -17.41
CA VAL A 621 -8.27 2.81 -18.64
C VAL A 621 -6.97 2.49 -19.38
N TYR A 622 -6.79 1.23 -19.76
CA TYR A 622 -5.67 0.81 -20.62
C TYR A 622 -6.15 0.61 -22.05
N LEU A 623 -5.53 1.33 -22.98
CA LEU A 623 -5.78 1.25 -24.41
C LEU A 623 -4.61 0.56 -25.12
N LEU A 624 -4.93 -0.32 -26.06
CA LEU A 624 -3.99 -0.91 -27.00
C LEU A 624 -3.77 0.07 -28.15
N GLU A 625 -2.51 0.32 -28.48
CA GLU A 625 -2.20 1.09 -29.68
C GLU A 625 -2.55 0.26 -30.93
N PRO A 626 -3.14 0.87 -31.98
CA PRO A 626 -3.48 0.14 -33.19
C PRO A 626 -2.21 -0.44 -33.84
N GLU A 627 -2.26 -1.73 -34.22
CA GLU A 627 -1.19 -2.33 -35.04
C GLU A 627 -1.07 -1.53 -36.36
N ILE A 628 0.11 -0.98 -36.62
CA ILE A 628 0.42 -0.17 -37.82
C ILE A 628 0.53 -1.05 -39.07
#